data_AF-A0A5B7HUF1-F1
#
_entry.id   AF-A0A5B7HUF1-F1
#
_cell.length_a   1.000
_cell.length_b   1.000
_cell.length_c   1.000
_cell.angle_alpha   90.00
_cell.angle_beta   90.00
_cell.angle_gamma   90.00
#
_symmetry.space_group_name_H-M   'P 1'
#
loop_
_entity.id
_entity.type
_entity.pdbx_description
1 polymer ?
#
loop_
_entity_poly.entity_id
_entity_poly.type
_entity_poly.pdbx_seq_one_letter_code
_entity_poly.pdbx_strand_id
1 'polypeptide(L)'
;MVHDINDNLSVLPSRMSMFDYGEFVPGALRSSKDPHYRSLGKKLDLYPTYDEAIYAVVNGTHAYIESFSYNRILLFDTYKMRNTFLLQEQLYPGHLCWYFQKNTAWKYKFDWGIQRLVEAGLIAHWIKGFNIDMEDV
;
A
#
# COMPACT_ATOMS: atom_id res chain seq x y z
N MET A 1 18.19 5.40 16.69
CA MET A 1 18.41 3.95 16.54
C MET A 1 17.25 3.48 15.67
N VAL A 2 17.51 3.19 14.39
CA VAL A 2 16.46 2.80 13.42
C VAL A 2 16.32 1.29 13.54
N HIS A 3 15.22 0.83 14.10
CA HIS A 3 14.91 -0.60 14.11
C HIS A 3 14.39 -0.96 12.73
N ASP A 4 15.11 -1.86 12.05
CA ASP A 4 14.69 -2.42 10.77
C ASP A 4 13.43 -3.28 10.99
N ILE A 5 12.49 -3.28 10.03
CA ILE A 5 11.22 -4.03 10.14
C ILE A 5 11.47 -5.52 10.39
N ASN A 6 12.64 -6.01 9.98
CA ASN A 6 13.13 -7.37 10.13
C ASN A 6 13.28 -7.80 11.60
N ASP A 7 13.65 -6.88 12.50
CA ASP A 7 13.81 -7.18 13.93
C ASP A 7 12.47 -7.21 14.68
N ASN A 8 11.42 -6.57 14.14
CA ASN A 8 10.11 -6.39 14.79
C ASN A 8 9.00 -7.30 14.25
N LEU A 9 9.30 -8.28 13.39
CA LEU A 9 8.30 -9.24 12.90
C LEU A 9 7.68 -10.14 13.99
N SER A 10 8.29 -10.18 15.18
CA SER A 10 7.74 -10.83 16.38
C SER A 10 6.57 -10.05 16.99
N VAL A 11 6.44 -8.76 16.68
CA VAL A 11 5.39 -7.84 17.17
C VAL A 11 4.23 -7.72 16.16
N LEU A 12 4.43 -8.18 14.92
CA LEU A 12 3.37 -8.16 13.92
C LEU A 12 2.27 -9.17 14.27
N PRO A 13 1.02 -8.88 13.89
CA PRO A 13 -0.09 -9.82 14.05
C PRO A 13 0.25 -11.20 13.47
N SER A 14 -0.41 -12.22 14.01
CA SER A 14 -0.21 -13.60 13.58
C SER A 14 -0.55 -13.81 12.10
N ARG A 15 -1.39 -12.94 11.52
CA ARG A 15 -1.84 -12.97 10.13
C ARG A 15 -1.90 -11.58 9.51
N MET A 16 -1.73 -11.52 8.18
CA MET A 16 -1.83 -10.29 7.38
C MET A 16 -3.00 -10.45 6.40
N SER A 17 -3.79 -9.40 6.19
CA SER A 17 -4.83 -9.34 5.15
C SER A 17 -4.39 -8.41 4.02
N MET A 18 -4.81 -8.72 2.79
CA MET A 18 -4.61 -7.89 1.61
C MET A 18 -5.74 -8.13 0.60
N PHE A 19 -6.14 -7.08 -0.14
CA PHE A 19 -7.01 -7.26 -1.29
C PHE A 19 -6.25 -7.94 -2.43
N ASP A 20 -6.86 -8.93 -3.08
CA ASP A 20 -6.22 -9.68 -4.16
C ASP A 20 -6.15 -8.88 -5.47
N TYR A 21 -5.10 -8.09 -5.62
CA TYR A 21 -4.76 -7.43 -6.90
C TYR A 21 -4.04 -8.37 -7.88
N GLY A 22 -3.93 -9.66 -7.58
CA GLY A 22 -3.13 -10.64 -8.32
C GLY A 22 -1.72 -10.86 -7.76
N GLU A 23 -0.88 -11.51 -8.58
CA GLU A 23 0.27 -12.29 -8.10
C GLU A 23 1.50 -11.51 -7.62
N PHE A 24 1.60 -10.19 -7.84
CA PHE A 24 2.90 -9.50 -7.64
C PHE A 24 3.39 -9.52 -6.19
N VAL A 25 2.65 -8.91 -5.26
CA VAL A 25 3.07 -8.83 -3.84
C VAL A 25 3.08 -10.22 -3.18
N PRO A 26 2.02 -11.05 -3.31
CA PRO A 26 2.01 -12.37 -2.68
C PRO A 26 3.12 -13.27 -3.21
N GLY A 27 3.34 -13.27 -4.53
CA GLY A 27 4.40 -14.00 -5.19
C GLY A 27 5.78 -13.53 -4.72
N ALA A 28 6.04 -12.23 -4.74
CA ALA A 28 7.32 -11.64 -4.35
C ALA A 28 7.67 -11.94 -2.88
N LEU A 29 6.71 -11.87 -1.96
CA LEU A 29 6.93 -12.21 -0.56
C LEU A 29 7.28 -13.70 -0.40
N ARG A 30 6.50 -14.60 -1.02
CA ARG A 30 6.70 -16.05 -0.93
C ARG A 30 8.01 -16.52 -1.56
N SER A 31 8.45 -15.88 -2.65
CA SER A 31 9.70 -16.21 -3.35
C SER A 31 10.91 -15.41 -2.88
N SER A 32 10.75 -14.53 -1.88
CA SER A 32 11.85 -13.68 -1.41
C SER A 32 13.04 -14.50 -0.93
N LYS A 33 14.26 -14.01 -1.15
CA LYS A 33 15.47 -14.61 -0.55
C LYS A 33 15.59 -14.28 0.94
N ASP A 34 14.88 -13.26 1.40
CA ASP A 34 14.82 -12.88 2.80
C ASP A 34 13.84 -13.79 3.57
N PRO A 35 14.28 -14.49 4.64
CA PRO A 35 13.40 -15.31 5.47
C PRO A 35 12.25 -14.53 6.12
N HIS A 36 12.44 -13.24 6.41
CA HIS A 36 11.46 -12.36 7.03
C HIS A 36 10.29 -12.09 6.08
N TYR A 37 10.59 -11.71 4.83
CA TYR A 37 9.57 -11.54 3.80
C TYR A 37 8.87 -12.85 3.42
N ARG A 38 9.61 -13.98 3.38
CA ARG A 38 8.96 -15.29 3.19
C ARG A 38 8.00 -15.63 4.31
N SER A 39 8.34 -15.31 5.55
CA SER A 39 7.47 -15.52 6.71
C SER A 39 6.18 -14.70 6.58
N LEU A 40 6.29 -13.43 6.17
CA LEU A 40 5.12 -12.59 5.87
C LEU A 40 4.25 -13.19 4.76
N GLY A 41 4.86 -13.64 3.65
CA GLY A 41 4.13 -14.26 2.54
C GLY A 41 3.39 -15.56 2.92
N LYS A 42 3.83 -16.26 3.97
CA LYS A 42 3.12 -17.45 4.52
C LYS A 42 1.95 -17.08 5.43
N LYS A 43 1.98 -15.89 6.03
CA LYS A 43 0.92 -15.36 6.93
C LYS A 43 -0.12 -14.52 6.19
N LEU A 44 0.07 -14.31 4.88
CA LEU A 44 -0.74 -13.43 4.06
C LEU A 44 -2.00 -14.13 3.55
N ASP A 45 -3.14 -13.57 3.94
CA ASP A 45 -4.47 -13.92 3.45
C ASP A 45 -4.94 -12.91 2.41
N LEU A 46 -5.43 -13.44 1.30
CA LEU A 46 -5.92 -12.67 0.17
C LEU A 46 -7.44 -12.70 0.18
N TYR A 47 -8.03 -11.53 -0.01
CA TYR A 47 -9.47 -11.35 0.00
C TYR A 47 -9.95 -10.75 -1.33
N PRO A 48 -11.11 -11.20 -1.85
CA PRO A 48 -11.65 -10.77 -3.13
C PRO A 48 -12.27 -9.36 -3.11
N THR A 49 -12.45 -8.76 -1.92
CA THR A 49 -13.02 -7.41 -1.74
C THR A 49 -12.25 -6.65 -0.66
N TYR A 50 -12.23 -5.31 -0.76
CA TYR A 50 -11.62 -4.47 0.27
C TYR A 50 -12.32 -4.65 1.61
N ASP A 51 -13.65 -4.71 1.61
CA ASP A 51 -14.47 -4.89 2.80
C ASP A 51 -14.05 -6.14 3.57
N GLU A 52 -13.93 -7.28 2.89
CA GLU A 52 -13.48 -8.53 3.53
C GLU A 52 -12.06 -8.42 4.10
N ALA A 53 -11.13 -7.78 3.36
CA ALA A 53 -9.77 -7.59 3.80
C ALA A 53 -9.68 -6.68 5.04
N ILE A 54 -10.53 -5.66 5.11
CA ILE A 54 -10.60 -4.70 6.22
C ILE A 54 -11.35 -5.27 7.42
N TYR A 55 -12.42 -6.05 7.23
CA TYR A 55 -13.15 -6.66 8.35
C TYR A 55 -12.24 -7.56 9.21
N ALA A 56 -11.26 -8.22 8.59
CA ALA A 56 -10.22 -8.97 9.30
C ALA A 56 -9.41 -8.09 10.28
N VAL A 57 -9.15 -6.83 9.92
CA VAL A 57 -8.48 -5.83 10.76
C VAL A 57 -9.42 -5.29 11.82
N VAL A 58 -10.66 -4.96 11.45
CA VAL A 58 -11.70 -4.46 12.36
C VAL A 58 -11.95 -5.47 13.49
N ASN A 59 -11.94 -6.77 13.17
CA ASN A 59 -12.08 -7.85 14.14
C ASN A 59 -10.82 -8.09 14.98
N GLY A 60 -9.75 -7.30 14.80
CA GLY A 60 -8.50 -7.40 15.56
C GLY A 60 -7.68 -8.66 15.26
N THR A 61 -7.93 -9.31 14.13
CA THR A 61 -7.29 -10.60 13.80
C THR A 61 -6.11 -10.48 12.85
N HIS A 62 -6.04 -9.41 12.06
CA HIS A 62 -5.04 -9.21 11.01
C HIS A 62 -4.47 -7.79 11.04
N ALA A 63 -3.22 -7.64 10.61
CA ALA A 63 -2.74 -6.36 10.06
C ALA A 63 -3.03 -6.32 8.56
N TYR A 64 -3.11 -5.12 7.97
CA TYR A 64 -3.45 -4.95 6.57
C TYR A 64 -2.28 -4.43 5.74
N ILE A 65 -2.06 -5.04 4.58
CA ILE A 65 -1.03 -4.63 3.61
C ILE A 65 -1.71 -3.90 2.46
N GLU A 66 -1.31 -2.64 2.27
CA GLU A 66 -1.72 -1.79 1.16
C GLU A 66 -0.75 -0.60 1.05
N SER A 67 -0.80 0.13 -0.07
CA SER A 67 -0.09 1.40 -0.25
C SER A 67 -0.39 2.39 0.87
N PHE A 68 0.67 3.05 1.36
CA PHE A 68 0.58 3.96 2.51
C PHE A 68 -0.47 5.08 2.31
N SER A 69 -0.48 5.70 1.12
CA SER A 69 -1.42 6.77 0.80
C SER A 69 -2.87 6.28 0.77
N TYR A 70 -3.12 5.09 0.24
CA TYR A 70 -4.47 4.55 0.17
C TYR A 70 -4.95 4.07 1.54
N ASN A 71 -4.07 3.48 2.34
CA ASN A 71 -4.36 3.12 3.73
C ASN A 71 -4.84 4.32 4.56
N ARG A 72 -4.27 5.50 4.35
CA ARG A 72 -4.74 6.71 5.03
C ARG A 72 -6.21 7.00 4.71
N ILE A 73 -6.58 6.96 3.44
CA ILE A 73 -7.96 7.17 3.00
C ILE A 73 -8.86 6.03 3.51
N LEU A 74 -8.49 4.79 3.23
CA LEU A 74 -9.31 3.62 3.53
C LEU A 74 -9.57 3.50 5.04
N LEU A 75 -8.53 3.45 5.86
CA LEU A 75 -8.69 3.16 7.29
C LEU A 75 -9.28 4.34 8.06
N PHE A 76 -8.82 5.57 7.80
CA PHE A 76 -9.18 6.73 8.62
C PHE A 76 -10.35 7.54 8.06
N ASP A 77 -10.52 7.58 6.74
CA ASP A 77 -11.63 8.32 6.12
C ASP A 77 -12.83 7.42 5.79
N THR A 78 -12.63 6.31 5.07
CA THR A 78 -13.73 5.43 4.68
C THR A 78 -14.27 4.63 5.87
N TYR A 79 -13.38 3.97 6.62
CA TYR A 79 -13.76 3.07 7.72
C TYR A 79 -13.71 3.72 9.10
N LYS A 80 -13.24 4.97 9.20
CA LYS A 80 -13.18 5.77 10.45
C LYS A 80 -12.56 5.01 11.63
N MET A 81 -11.54 4.19 11.39
CA MET A 81 -10.86 3.39 12.41
C MET A 81 -10.01 4.30 13.31
N ARG A 82 -10.25 4.26 14.63
CA ARG A 82 -9.53 5.12 15.61
C ARG A 82 -8.46 4.41 16.43
N ASN A 83 -8.54 3.09 16.52
CA ASN A 83 -7.62 2.26 17.31
C ASN A 83 -6.64 1.49 16.42
N THR A 84 -6.17 2.15 15.36
CA THR A 84 -5.22 1.60 14.39
C THR A 84 -4.13 2.62 14.12
N PHE A 85 -2.96 2.14 13.72
CA PHE A 85 -1.83 2.98 13.34
C PHE A 85 -1.20 2.43 12.06
N LEU A 86 -0.51 3.31 11.32
CA LEU A 86 0.27 2.93 10.16
C LEU A 86 1.73 2.77 10.56
N LEU A 87 2.36 1.69 10.09
CA LEU A 87 3.81 1.55 10.18
C LEU A 87 4.46 2.52 9.19
N GLN A 88 5.55 3.16 9.61
CA GLN A 88 6.29 4.12 8.79
C GLN A 88 7.11 3.38 7.72
N GLU A 89 7.62 2.21 8.06
CA GLU A 89 8.41 1.35 7.20
C GLU A 89 7.55 0.74 6.09
N GLN A 90 8.07 0.79 4.86
CA GLN A 90 7.42 0.22 3.69
C GLN A 90 8.11 -1.07 3.28
N LEU A 91 7.33 -2.07 2.87
CA LEU A 91 7.88 -3.35 2.37
C LEU A 91 8.71 -3.17 1.10
N TYR A 92 8.29 -2.25 0.22
CA TYR A 92 9.00 -1.88 -1.00
C TYR A 92 8.49 -0.52 -1.50
N PRO A 93 9.30 0.24 -2.27
CA PRO A 93 8.82 1.44 -2.93
C PRO A 93 7.85 1.07 -4.06
N GLY A 94 6.62 1.55 -3.98
CA GLY A 94 5.61 1.40 -5.02
C GLY A 94 5.41 2.69 -5.82
N HIS A 95 5.68 2.66 -7.13
CA HIS A 95 5.35 3.78 -8.03
C HIS A 95 4.03 3.50 -8.76
N LEU A 96 3.06 4.40 -8.61
CA LEU A 96 1.86 4.37 -9.45
C LEU A 96 2.25 4.76 -10.87
N CYS A 97 1.98 3.87 -11.83
CA CYS A 97 2.36 4.07 -13.22
C CYS A 97 1.27 3.58 -14.17
N TRP A 98 1.31 4.12 -15.39
CA TRP A 98 0.46 3.66 -16.48
C TRP A 98 1.20 2.65 -17.33
N TYR A 99 0.61 1.46 -17.46
CA TYR A 99 1.10 0.42 -18.34
C TYR A 99 0.52 0.60 -19.74
N PHE A 100 1.41 0.52 -20.74
CA PHE A 100 1.02 0.53 -22.14
C PHE A 100 1.45 -0.76 -22.82
N GLN A 101 0.78 -1.11 -23.91
CA GLN A 101 1.27 -2.16 -24.80
C GLN A 101 2.67 -1.81 -25.32
N LYS A 102 3.52 -2.84 -25.45
CA LYS A 102 4.85 -2.69 -26.02
C LYS A 102 4.76 -2.02 -27.39
N ASN A 103 5.70 -1.12 -27.68
CA ASN A 103 5.79 -0.36 -28.93
C ASN A 103 4.61 0.59 -29.23
N THR A 104 3.84 0.99 -28.21
CA THR A 104 2.84 2.05 -28.41
C THR A 104 3.50 3.37 -28.81
N ALA A 105 2.87 4.09 -29.76
CA ALA A 105 3.29 5.45 -30.11
C ALA A 105 2.92 6.48 -29.02
N TRP A 106 2.13 6.11 -28.01
CA TRP A 106 1.59 7.04 -27.01
C TRP A 106 2.49 7.28 -25.81
N LYS A 107 3.41 6.35 -25.51
CA LYS A 107 4.18 6.38 -24.26
C LYS A 107 4.89 7.72 -24.06
N TYR A 108 5.63 8.18 -25.08
CA TYR A 108 6.42 9.40 -24.97
C TYR A 108 5.55 10.65 -24.77
N LYS A 109 4.38 10.74 -25.43
CA LYS A 109 3.45 11.85 -25.27
C LYS A 109 2.87 11.88 -23.86
N PHE A 110 2.52 10.69 -23.35
CA PHE A 110 1.96 10.55 -22.01
C PHE A 110 3.00 10.87 -20.93
N ASP A 111 4.21 10.31 -21.04
CA ASP A 111 5.32 10.61 -20.12
C ASP A 111 5.59 12.11 -20.08
N TRP A 112 5.67 12.78 -21.25
CA TRP A 112 5.89 14.22 -21.33
C TRP A 112 4.77 15.00 -20.65
N GLY A 113 3.51 14.63 -20.89
CA GLY A 113 2.36 15.28 -20.27
C GLY A 113 2.35 15.15 -18.75
N ILE A 114 2.52 13.93 -18.23
CA ILE A 114 2.59 13.68 -16.78
C ILE A 114 3.75 14.45 -16.15
N GLN A 115 4.93 14.46 -16.80
CA GLN A 115 6.07 15.21 -16.29
C GLN A 115 5.76 16.71 -16.17
N ARG A 116 5.09 17.31 -17.15
CA ARG A 116 4.68 18.73 -17.08
C ARG A 116 3.67 18.99 -15.97
N LEU A 117 2.74 18.07 -15.70
CA LEU A 117 1.81 18.20 -14.58
C LEU A 117 2.52 18.14 -13.22
N VAL A 118 3.54 17.28 -13.09
CA VAL A 118 4.36 17.18 -11.88
C VAL A 118 5.17 18.47 -11.69
N GLU A 119 5.87 18.93 -12.73
CA GLU A 119 6.71 20.12 -12.67
C GLU A 119 5.92 21.41 -12.43
N ALA A 120 4.70 21.51 -12.95
CA ALA A 120 3.78 22.61 -12.66
C ALA A 120 3.18 22.55 -11.24
N GLY A 121 3.47 21.50 -10.46
CA GLY A 121 2.97 21.31 -9.10
C GLY A 121 1.50 20.88 -9.01
N LEU A 122 0.85 20.59 -10.14
CA LEU A 122 -0.58 20.23 -10.17
C LEU A 122 -0.85 18.92 -9.44
N ILE A 123 0.01 17.91 -9.62
CA ILE A 123 -0.11 16.63 -8.91
C ILE A 123 -0.02 16.81 -7.40
N ALA A 124 0.96 17.60 -6.93
CA ALA A 124 1.12 17.89 -5.51
C ALA A 124 -0.07 18.68 -4.95
N HIS A 125 -0.59 19.64 -5.73
CA HIS A 125 -1.79 20.40 -5.37
C HIS A 125 -3.01 19.48 -5.19
N TRP A 126 -3.27 18.56 -6.13
CA TRP A 126 -4.39 17.63 -6.01
C TRP A 126 -4.22 16.68 -4.81
N ILE A 127 -3.03 16.11 -4.60
CA ILE A 127 -2.77 15.24 -3.44
C ILE A 127 -2.98 16.00 -2.12
N LYS A 128 -2.59 17.27 -2.04
CA LYS A 128 -2.87 18.10 -0.86
C LYS A 128 -4.35 18.38 -0.70
N GLY A 129 -5.06 18.72 -1.78
CA GLY A 129 -6.50 18.93 -1.77
C GLY A 129 -7.27 17.74 -1.19
N PHE A 130 -6.84 16.51 -1.50
CA PHE A 130 -7.41 15.30 -0.91
C PHE A 130 -6.98 15.02 0.55
N ASN A 131 -5.93 15.68 1.05
CA ASN A 131 -5.38 15.46 2.39
C ASN A 131 -5.76 16.54 3.42
N ILE A 132 -6.24 17.72 3.00
CA ILE A 132 -6.63 18.81 3.90
C ILE A 132 -7.79 18.39 4.82
N ASP A 133 -8.62 17.44 4.41
CA ASP A 133 -9.71 16.90 5.24
C ASP A 133 -9.25 15.89 6.32
N MET A 134 -7.95 15.60 6.40
CA MET A 134 -7.37 14.55 7.26
C MET A 134 -6.42 15.08 8.36
N GLU A 135 -6.20 16.40 8.44
CA GLU A 135 -5.41 17.02 9.54
C GLU A 135 -6.26 17.29 10.80
N ASP A 136 -7.58 17.11 10.74
CA ASP A 136 -8.54 17.37 11.84
C ASP A 136 -8.96 16.11 12.64
N VAL A 137 -8.22 14.99 12.55
CA VAL A 137 -8.50 13.74 13.29
C VAL A 137 -7.32 13.30 14.15
#